data_AF-A0A4M3JQP9-F1
#
_entry.id   AF-A0A4M3JQP9-F1
#
_cell.length_a   1.000
_cell.length_b   1.000
_cell.length_c   1.000
_cell.angle_alpha   90.00
_cell.angle_beta   90.00
_cell.angle_gamma   90.00
#
_symmetry.space_group_name_H-M   'P 1'
#
loop_
_entity.id
_entity.type
_entity.pdbx_description
1 polymer ?
#
loop_
_entity_poly.entity_id
_entity_poly.type
_entity_poly.pdbx_seq_one_letter_code
_entity_poly.pdbx_strand_id
1 'polypeptide(L)'
;MRVKQSKSKNTINYAIIKDIKVGNKRTSTIVENLGNHNTLLKEHPDMEPLEWARLRAKELTEKEKEENKDFLITFSQNKQLKQNQLNEYHGGYLFLQDLYHQLDLPRINKEIQKRHRFNFSLDDILSRLIYGRILAPASKRSTLEFSENQI
;
A
#
# COMPACT_ATOMS: atom_id res chain seq x y z
N MET A 1 16.65 2.00 -3.44
CA MET A 1 16.50 3.14 -4.37
C MET A 1 17.82 3.90 -4.51
N ARG A 2 18.01 4.78 -5.50
CA ARG A 2 19.25 5.57 -5.67
C ARG A 2 18.98 7.04 -5.98
N VAL A 3 19.91 7.93 -5.60
CA VAL A 3 19.84 9.36 -5.92
C VAL A 3 20.36 9.60 -7.33
N LYS A 4 19.56 10.25 -8.17
CA LYS A 4 19.92 10.77 -9.48
C LYS A 4 20.23 12.25 -9.35
N GLN A 5 21.42 12.65 -9.80
CA GLN A 5 21.81 14.05 -9.93
C GLN A 5 21.73 14.46 -11.41
N SER A 6 20.98 15.52 -11.69
CA SER A 6 20.95 16.13 -13.03
C SER A 6 21.64 17.48 -12.95
N LYS A 7 22.79 17.60 -13.61
CA LYS A 7 23.59 18.85 -13.65
C LYS A 7 23.30 19.60 -14.94
N SER A 8 22.83 20.83 -14.80
CA SER A 8 22.74 21.84 -15.87
C SER A 8 23.75 22.95 -15.58
N LYS A 9 24.04 23.81 -16.57
CA LYS A 9 25.07 24.88 -16.45
C LYS A 9 24.96 25.72 -15.16
N ASN A 10 23.75 25.93 -14.64
CA ASN A 10 23.50 26.79 -13.47
C ASN A 10 22.75 26.09 -12.32
N THR A 11 22.48 24.78 -12.41
CA THR A 11 21.51 24.12 -11.51
C THR A 11 21.81 22.65 -11.34
N ILE A 12 21.73 22.14 -10.10
CA ILE A 12 21.87 20.72 -9.79
C ILE A 12 20.56 20.26 -9.15
N ASN A 13 19.85 19.36 -9.83
CA ASN A 13 18.61 18.78 -9.31
C ASN A 13 18.83 17.37 -8.79
N TYR A 14 18.15 17.03 -7.69
CA TYR A 14 18.19 15.73 -7.04
C TYR A 14 16.83 15.06 -7.14
N ALA A 15 16.83 13.79 -7.56
CA ALA A 15 15.64 12.96 -7.56
C ALA A 15 15.99 11.56 -7.06
N ILE A 16 15.06 10.92 -6.35
CA ILE A 16 15.20 9.52 -5.94
C ILE A 16 14.55 8.66 -7.03
N ILE A 17 15.33 7.75 -7.61
CA ILE A 17 14.88 6.84 -8.64
C ILE A 17 14.94 5.39 -8.15
N LYS A 18 13.98 4.59 -8.63
CA LYS A 18 13.94 3.15 -8.47
C LYS A 18 14.02 2.51 -9.85
N ASP A 19 14.84 1.48 -9.99
CA ASP A 19 14.86 0.67 -11.20
C ASP A 19 13.72 -0.35 -11.11
N ILE A 20 12.91 -0.41 -12.16
CA ILE A 20 11.79 -1.35 -12.30
C ILE A 20 11.98 -2.17 -13.58
N LYS A 21 11.40 -3.37 -13.62
CA LYS A 21 11.28 -4.16 -14.85
C LYS A 21 9.88 -3.98 -15.39
N VAL A 22 9.76 -3.49 -16.62
CA VAL A 22 8.49 -3.43 -17.34
C VAL A 22 8.62 -4.37 -18.53
N GLY A 23 7.98 -5.54 -18.45
CA GLY A 23 8.19 -6.65 -19.38
C GLY A 23 9.63 -7.17 -19.36
N ASN A 24 10.26 -7.27 -20.52
CA ASN A 24 11.64 -7.75 -20.68
C ASN A 24 12.72 -6.65 -20.60
N LYS A 25 12.34 -5.39 -20.33
CA LYS A 25 13.28 -4.24 -20.28
C LYS A 25 13.39 -3.67 -18.87
N ARG A 26 14.62 -3.27 -18.49
CA ARG A 26 14.89 -2.53 -17.25
C ARG A 26 14.71 -1.04 -17.52
N THR A 27 13.81 -0.40 -16.79
CA THR A 27 13.56 1.05 -16.84
C THR A 27 13.70 1.65 -15.44
N SER A 28 13.79 2.98 -15.33
CA SER A 28 13.87 3.67 -14.04
C SER A 28 12.70 4.63 -13.89
N THR A 29 12.01 4.58 -12.75
CA THR A 29 10.92 5.49 -12.39
C THR A 29 11.36 6.43 -11.28
N ILE A 30 10.87 7.67 -11.31
CA ILE A 30 11.11 8.66 -10.26
C ILE A 30 10.13 8.37 -9.11
N VAL A 31 10.66 8.10 -7.91
CA VAL A 31 9.87 7.84 -6.70
C VAL A 31 9.54 9.15 -5.99
N GLU A 32 10.53 10.03 -5.85
CA GLU A 32 10.38 11.33 -5.19
C GLU A 32 11.32 12.34 -5.85
N ASN A 33 10.81 13.53 -6.15
CA ASN A 33 11.63 14.63 -6.68
C ASN A 33 12.01 15.57 -5.54
N LEU A 34 13.31 15.64 -5.22
CA LEU A 34 13.82 16.39 -4.06
C LEU A 34 14.09 17.87 -4.39
N GLY A 35 14.08 18.24 -5.67
CA GLY A 35 14.28 19.62 -6.10
C GLY A 35 15.75 20.01 -6.32
N ASN A 36 16.04 21.31 -6.22
CA ASN A 36 17.33 21.90 -6.57
C ASN A 36 18.27 21.95 -5.35
N HIS A 37 19.58 21.96 -5.60
CA HIS A 37 20.61 22.09 -4.58
C HIS A 37 20.38 23.28 -3.64
N ASN A 38 20.05 24.45 -4.19
CA ASN A 38 19.82 25.66 -3.39
C ASN A 38 18.53 25.62 -2.56
N THR A 39 17.51 24.85 -2.96
CA THR A 39 16.29 24.69 -2.17
C THR A 39 16.52 23.71 -1.02
N LEU A 40 17.20 22.60 -1.30
CA LEU A 40 17.56 21.61 -0.29
C LEU A 40 18.51 22.17 0.78
N LEU A 41 19.48 23.00 0.38
CA LEU A 41 20.38 23.66 1.33
C LEU A 41 19.66 24.67 2.24
N LYS A 42 18.59 25.30 1.75
CA LYS A 42 17.76 26.21 2.57
C LYS A 42 16.88 25.45 3.56
N GLU A 43 16.33 24.31 3.15
CA GLU A 43 15.47 23.47 3.98
C GLU A 43 16.27 22.70 5.04
N HIS A 44 17.51 22.34 4.72
CA HIS A 44 18.40 21.58 5.58
C HIS A 44 19.82 22.20 5.59
N PRO A 45 20.03 23.31 6.31
CA PRO A 45 21.33 24.00 6.35
C PRO A 45 22.43 23.22 7.09
N ASP A 46 22.04 22.25 7.92
CA ASP A 46 22.96 21.48 8.78
C ASP A 46 23.62 20.30 8.05
N MET A 47 23.25 20.02 6.79
CA MET A 47 23.72 18.85 6.05
C MET A 47 23.86 19.13 4.56
N GLU A 48 24.89 18.55 3.93
CA GLU A 48 25.07 18.65 2.48
C GLU A 48 23.85 18.03 1.75
N PRO A 49 23.28 18.71 0.72
CA PRO A 49 22.08 18.23 0.01
C PRO A 49 22.17 16.80 -0.54
N LEU A 50 23.39 16.36 -0.89
CA LEU A 50 23.63 14.99 -1.35
C LEU A 50 23.54 13.96 -0.23
N GLU A 51 24.01 14.28 0.97
CA GLU A 51 23.95 13.37 2.12
C GLU A 51 22.51 13.21 2.60
N TRP A 52 21.76 14.31 2.67
CA TRP A 52 20.34 14.28 2.99
C TRP A 52 19.54 13.45 1.97
N ALA A 53 19.80 13.64 0.67
CA ALA A 53 19.16 12.86 -0.39
C ALA A 53 19.47 11.34 -0.28
N ARG A 54 20.69 10.98 0.15
CA ARG A 54 21.06 9.57 0.40
C ARG A 54 20.33 8.99 1.61
N LEU A 55 20.22 9.77 2.70
CA LEU A 55 19.48 9.36 3.89
C LEU A 55 18.01 9.10 3.54
N ARG A 56 17.38 10.03 2.82
CA ARG A 56 15.99 9.90 2.36
C ARG A 56 15.79 8.68 1.46
N ALA A 57 16.72 8.41 0.53
CA ALA A 57 16.65 7.21 -0.31
C ALA A 57 16.78 5.91 0.49
N LYS A 58 17.53 5.93 1.61
CA LYS A 58 17.66 4.78 2.51
C LYS A 58 16.36 4.53 3.28
N GLU A 59 15.77 5.57 3.87
CA GLU A 59 14.46 5.48 4.55
C GLU A 59 13.37 4.89 3.65
N LEU A 60 13.27 5.39 2.41
CA LEU A 60 12.30 4.86 1.44
C LEU A 60 12.56 3.39 1.08
N THR A 61 13.84 2.97 1.04
CA THR A 61 14.19 1.57 0.77
C THR A 61 13.83 0.67 1.95
N GLU A 62 13.96 1.16 3.19
CA GLU A 62 13.58 0.42 4.40
C GLU A 62 12.06 0.29 4.51
N LYS A 63 11.31 1.38 4.29
CA LYS A 63 9.84 1.33 4.23
C LYS A 63 9.33 0.36 3.17
N GLU A 64 9.89 0.41 1.96
CA GLU A 64 9.53 -0.51 0.89
C GLU A 64 9.86 -1.96 1.23
N LYS A 65 10.95 -2.21 1.96
CA LYS A 65 11.25 -3.56 2.48
C LYS A 65 10.23 -4.00 3.52
N GLU A 66 9.76 -3.12 4.38
CA GLU A 66 8.76 -3.45 5.40
C GLU A 66 7.40 -3.75 4.79
N GLU A 67 6.97 -2.96 3.81
CA GLU A 67 5.71 -3.18 3.09
C GLU A 67 5.73 -4.46 2.24
N ASN A 68 6.90 -4.81 1.66
CA ASN A 68 7.08 -6.02 0.85
C ASN A 68 7.69 -7.19 1.64
N LYS A 69 7.66 -7.18 2.98
CA LYS A 69 8.06 -8.35 3.76
C LYS A 69 7.08 -9.48 3.47
N ASP A 70 7.60 -10.57 2.89
CA ASP A 70 6.87 -11.82 2.79
C ASP A 70 6.43 -12.25 4.20
N PHE A 71 5.12 -12.29 4.43
CA PHE A 71 4.55 -12.70 5.72
C PHE A 71 4.69 -14.22 5.84
N LEU A 72 5.82 -14.68 6.39
CA LEU A 72 6.08 -16.10 6.55
C LEU A 72 5.39 -16.62 7.82
N ILE A 73 4.22 -17.20 7.65
CA ILE A 73 3.47 -17.84 8.74
C ILE A 73 4.19 -19.15 9.09
N THR A 74 4.93 -19.15 10.20
CA THR A 74 5.61 -20.33 10.72
C THR A 74 4.70 -21.09 11.68
N PHE A 75 4.31 -22.32 11.29
CA PHE A 75 3.60 -23.24 12.17
C PHE A 75 4.61 -24.15 12.88
N SER A 76 4.53 -24.23 14.21
CA SER A 76 5.35 -25.13 15.02
C SER A 76 4.50 -26.26 15.57
N GLN A 77 4.90 -27.50 15.32
CA GLN A 77 4.20 -28.70 15.82
C GLN A 77 4.28 -28.82 17.36
N ASN A 78 5.32 -28.25 17.98
CA ASN A 78 5.53 -28.29 19.43
C ASN A 78 4.74 -27.20 20.19
N LYS A 79 4.11 -26.27 19.48
CA LYS A 79 3.37 -25.16 20.09
C LYS A 79 2.00 -25.66 20.50
N GLN A 80 1.80 -25.89 21.80
CA GLN A 80 0.48 -26.20 22.33
C GLN A 80 -0.47 -25.03 22.11
N LEU A 81 -1.66 -25.33 21.59
CA LEU A 81 -2.74 -24.35 21.44
C LEU A 81 -3.28 -23.99 22.82
N LYS A 82 -3.52 -22.71 23.08
CA LYS A 82 -4.16 -22.27 24.32
C LYS A 82 -5.60 -22.75 24.33
N GLN A 83 -6.02 -23.33 25.44
CA GLN A 83 -7.41 -23.74 25.65
C GLN A 83 -8.32 -22.50 25.61
N ASN A 84 -9.48 -22.62 24.95
CA ASN A 84 -10.43 -21.52 24.65
C ASN A 84 -9.91 -20.41 23.72
N GLN A 85 -8.84 -20.62 22.95
CA GLN A 85 -8.43 -19.70 21.89
C GLN A 85 -8.84 -20.22 20.51
N LEU A 86 -9.73 -19.49 19.83
CA LEU A 86 -10.05 -19.72 18.41
C LEU A 86 -8.88 -19.21 17.55
N ASN A 87 -8.24 -20.11 16.81
CA ASN A 87 -7.19 -19.79 15.84
C ASN A 87 -7.68 -20.10 14.42
N GLU A 88 -8.84 -19.55 14.07
CA GLU A 88 -9.43 -19.68 12.73
C GLU A 88 -9.14 -18.41 11.92
N TYR A 89 -8.72 -18.59 10.67
CA TYR A 89 -8.45 -17.48 9.74
C TYR A 89 -9.35 -17.63 8.51
N HIS A 90 -10.29 -16.71 8.36
CA HIS A 90 -11.30 -16.79 7.31
C HIS A 90 -10.82 -16.07 6.03
N GLY A 91 -10.05 -16.78 5.21
CA GLY A 91 -9.52 -16.26 3.94
C GLY A 91 -10.44 -16.41 2.72
N GLY A 92 -11.66 -16.93 2.90
CA GLY A 92 -12.57 -17.25 1.79
C GLY A 92 -12.98 -16.03 0.95
N TYR A 93 -12.92 -14.83 1.52
CA TYR A 93 -13.24 -13.59 0.80
C TYR A 93 -12.16 -13.17 -0.19
N LEU A 94 -10.93 -13.68 -0.11
CA LEU A 94 -9.83 -13.24 -0.98
C LEU A 94 -10.12 -13.51 -2.46
N PHE A 95 -10.77 -14.64 -2.76
CA PHE A 95 -11.23 -14.94 -4.12
C PHE A 95 -12.30 -13.96 -4.59
N LEU A 96 -13.25 -13.62 -3.72
CA LEU A 96 -14.30 -12.65 -4.02
C LEU A 96 -13.75 -11.24 -4.19
N GLN A 97 -12.70 -10.90 -3.43
CA GLN A 97 -11.99 -9.64 -3.53
C GLN A 97 -11.26 -9.53 -4.87
N ASP A 98 -10.57 -10.57 -5.31
CA ASP A 98 -9.95 -10.60 -6.64
C ASP A 98 -10.99 -10.39 -7.75
N LEU A 99 -12.11 -11.13 -7.69
CA LEU A 99 -13.22 -10.94 -8.65
C LEU A 99 -13.81 -9.52 -8.59
N TYR A 100 -13.99 -8.97 -7.40
CA TYR A 100 -14.50 -7.61 -7.18
C TYR A 100 -13.59 -6.55 -7.84
N HIS A 101 -12.28 -6.72 -7.74
CA HIS A 101 -11.30 -5.86 -8.40
C HIS A 101 -11.24 -6.08 -9.92
N GLN A 102 -11.34 -7.33 -10.39
CA GLN A 102 -11.38 -7.65 -11.82
C GLN A 102 -12.61 -7.05 -12.52
N LEU A 103 -13.74 -6.98 -11.81
CA LEU A 103 -14.95 -6.30 -12.28
C LEU A 103 -14.87 -4.76 -12.18
N ASP A 104 -13.75 -4.23 -11.68
CA ASP A 104 -13.45 -2.79 -11.60
C ASP A 104 -14.49 -2.00 -10.77
N LEU A 105 -15.17 -2.69 -9.85
CA LEU A 105 -16.14 -2.11 -8.92
C LEU A 105 -15.56 -0.98 -8.05
N PRO A 106 -14.29 -1.04 -7.58
CA PRO A 106 -13.70 0.07 -6.84
C PRO A 106 -13.66 1.38 -7.63
N ARG A 107 -13.39 1.34 -8.94
CA ARG A 107 -13.38 2.54 -9.78
C ARG A 107 -14.80 3.09 -9.93
N ILE A 108 -15.78 2.22 -10.18
CA ILE A 108 -17.20 2.62 -10.31
C ILE A 108 -17.66 3.30 -9.01
N ASN A 109 -17.37 2.71 -7.85
CA ASN A 109 -17.72 3.30 -6.55
C ASN A 109 -17.09 4.67 -6.34
N LYS A 110 -15.81 4.85 -6.72
CA LYS A 110 -15.14 6.16 -6.65
C LYS A 110 -15.81 7.19 -7.55
N GLU A 111 -16.19 6.82 -8.77
CA GLU A 111 -16.87 7.73 -9.69
C GLU A 111 -18.27 8.13 -9.19
N ILE A 112 -19.00 7.21 -8.56
CA ILE A 112 -20.30 7.51 -7.92
C ILE A 112 -20.09 8.42 -6.71
N GLN A 113 -19.11 8.13 -5.85
CA GLN A 113 -18.80 8.98 -4.69
C GLN A 113 -18.35 10.39 -5.09
N LYS A 114 -17.70 10.60 -6.24
CA LYS A 114 -17.36 11.95 -6.70
C LYS A 114 -18.60 12.78 -7.05
N ARG A 115 -19.65 12.14 -7.56
CA ARG A 115 -20.90 12.80 -7.98
C ARG A 115 -21.80 13.16 -6.80
N HIS A 116 -21.69 12.43 -5.68
CA HIS A 116 -22.55 12.57 -4.52
C HIS A 116 -21.73 12.79 -3.25
N ARG A 117 -22.11 13.78 -2.43
CA ARG A 117 -21.40 14.03 -1.16
C ARG A 117 -21.80 13.01 -0.09
N PHE A 118 -21.19 11.83 -0.13
CA PHE A 118 -21.30 10.84 0.94
C PHE A 118 -20.31 11.14 2.07
N ASN A 119 -20.74 10.88 3.31
CA ASN A 119 -19.86 10.92 4.49
C ASN A 119 -19.30 9.53 4.84
N PHE A 120 -19.44 8.56 3.94
CA PHE A 120 -19.04 7.17 4.13
C PHE A 120 -18.44 6.60 2.86
N SER A 121 -17.61 5.55 3.01
CA SER A 121 -17.02 4.83 1.89
C SER A 121 -18.02 3.82 1.31
N LEU A 122 -18.55 4.12 0.13
CA LEU A 122 -19.39 3.21 -0.66
C LEU A 122 -18.68 1.88 -0.98
N ASP A 123 -17.37 1.93 -1.24
CA ASP A 123 -16.59 0.75 -1.63
C ASP A 123 -16.47 -0.26 -0.48
N ASP A 124 -16.23 0.24 0.74
CA ASP A 124 -16.14 -0.60 1.93
C ASP A 124 -17.49 -1.24 2.28
N ILE A 125 -18.57 -0.48 2.14
CA ILE A 125 -19.92 -1.00 2.40
C ILE A 125 -20.28 -2.08 1.37
N LEU A 126 -20.03 -1.81 0.08
CA LEU A 126 -20.41 -2.73 -0.98
C LEU A 126 -19.60 -4.03 -0.91
N SER A 127 -18.28 -3.94 -0.76
CA SER A 127 -17.40 -5.10 -0.66
C SER A 127 -17.78 -6.00 0.52
N ARG A 128 -17.96 -5.42 1.73
CA ARG A 128 -18.39 -6.18 2.92
C ARG A 128 -19.75 -6.85 2.73
N LEU A 129 -20.71 -6.15 2.13
CA LEU A 129 -22.01 -6.73 1.84
C LEU A 129 -21.91 -7.88 0.85
N ILE A 130 -21.13 -7.74 -0.23
CA ILE A 130 -20.97 -8.81 -1.23
C ILE A 130 -20.27 -10.02 -0.60
N TYR A 131 -19.12 -9.82 0.05
CA TYR A 131 -18.33 -10.91 0.61
C TYR A 131 -19.11 -11.64 1.69
N GLY A 132 -19.68 -10.89 2.65
CA GLY A 132 -20.44 -11.48 3.73
C GLY A 132 -21.69 -12.19 3.25
N ARG A 133 -22.41 -11.67 2.24
CA ARG A 133 -23.62 -12.33 1.71
C ARG A 133 -23.33 -13.63 0.97
N ILE A 134 -22.16 -13.75 0.35
CA ILE A 134 -21.77 -14.99 -0.35
C ILE A 134 -21.23 -16.01 0.67
N LEU A 135 -20.41 -15.58 1.62
CA LEU A 135 -19.76 -16.48 2.58
C LEU A 135 -20.70 -16.92 3.72
N ALA A 136 -21.50 -16.01 4.24
CA ALA A 136 -22.40 -16.23 5.37
C ALA A 136 -23.70 -15.42 5.16
N PRO A 137 -24.63 -15.91 4.31
CA PRO A 137 -25.83 -15.18 3.96
C PRO A 137 -26.66 -14.83 5.20
N ALA A 138 -26.69 -13.55 5.56
CA ALA A 138 -27.37 -13.07 6.77
C ALA A 138 -27.96 -11.68 6.57
N SER A 139 -28.59 -11.11 7.60
CA SER A 139 -29.11 -9.72 7.55
C SER A 139 -27.98 -8.71 7.36
N LYS A 140 -28.30 -7.47 6.91
CA LYS A 140 -27.27 -6.41 6.74
C LYS A 140 -26.49 -6.15 8.04
N ARG A 141 -27.20 -6.19 9.18
CA ARG A 141 -26.61 -6.04 10.52
C ARG A 141 -25.68 -7.20 10.86
N SER A 142 -26.14 -8.43 10.66
CA SER A 142 -25.32 -9.62 10.92
C SER A 142 -24.11 -9.70 10.00
N THR A 143 -24.20 -9.22 8.76
CA THR A 143 -23.04 -9.10 7.86
C THR A 143 -21.99 -8.11 8.39
N LEU A 144 -22.42 -7.00 9.00
CA LEU A 144 -21.51 -6.05 9.62
C LEU A 144 -20.79 -6.69 10.81
N GLU A 145 -21.54 -7.31 11.72
CA GLU A 145 -21.01 -8.04 12.88
C GLU A 145 -20.05 -9.16 12.44
N PHE A 146 -20.35 -9.85 11.34
CA PHE A 146 -19.48 -10.84 10.73
C PHE A 146 -18.18 -10.21 10.21
N SER A 147 -18.27 -9.08 9.50
CA SER A 147 -17.08 -8.40 8.97
C SER A 147 -16.14 -7.88 10.06
N GLU A 148 -16.65 -7.54 11.24
CA GLU A 148 -15.84 -7.05 12.37
C GLU A 148 -15.10 -8.19 13.10
N ASN A 149 -15.62 -9.42 13.01
CA ASN A 149 -15.06 -10.57 13.70
C ASN A 149 -14.18 -11.46 12.80
N GLN A 150 -14.26 -11.32 11.48
CA GLN A 150 -13.68 -12.27 10.51
C GLN A 150 -12.78 -11.65 9.44
N ILE A 151 -12.81 -10.33 9.26
CA ILE A 151 -11.97 -9.55 8.33
C ILE A 151 -11.08 -8.62 9.14
#